data_AF-A0A1J8QI02-F1
#
_entry.id   AF-A0A1J8QI02-F1
#
_cell.length_a   1.000
_cell.length_b   1.000
_cell.length_c   1.000
_cell.angle_alpha   90.00
_cell.angle_beta   90.00
_cell.angle_gamma   90.00
#
_symmetry.space_group_name_H-M   'P 1'
#
loop_
_entity.id
_entity.type
_entity.pdbx_description
1 polymer ?
#
loop_
_entity_poly.entity_id
_entity_poly.type
_entity_poly.pdbx_seq_one_letter_code
_entity_poly.pdbx_strand_id
1 'polypeptide(L)'
;MLICHITMVSPPPGAQAEYERWSLVFFTRPTSSKVLRALVESSPIIAEAVRKQPGRNFETGCTAAEWLARRVRNRRINNRTGPETWAAS
;
A
#
# COMPACT_ATOMS: atom_id res chain seq x y z
N MET A 1 -6.74 13.36 7.11
CA MET A 1 -5.59 12.50 7.46
C MET A 1 -5.52 11.36 6.45
N LEU A 2 -4.44 11.23 5.67
CA LEU A 2 -4.29 10.14 4.70
C LEU A 2 -3.44 9.03 5.35
N ILE A 3 -4.09 7.96 5.79
CA ILE A 3 -3.43 6.75 6.33
C ILE A 3 -3.83 5.58 5.44
N CYS A 4 -2.85 4.76 5.07
CA CYS A 4 -3.10 3.45 4.48
C CYS A 4 -3.24 2.44 5.61
N HIS A 5 -4.44 1.87 5.79
CA HIS A 5 -4.67 0.81 6.76
C HIS A 5 -4.37 -0.57 6.17
N ILE A 6 -3.90 -1.48 7.01
CA ILE A 6 -3.80 -2.90 6.68
C ILE A 6 -5.21 -3.48 6.87
N THR A 7 -5.75 -4.10 5.82
CA THR A 7 -7.07 -4.75 5.84
C THR A 7 -6.93 -6.21 5.43
N MET A 8 -7.79 -7.07 5.98
CA MET A 8 -7.83 -8.50 5.69
C MET A 8 -9.26 -8.95 5.40
N VAL A 9 -9.38 -10.06 4.68
CA VAL A 9 -10.66 -10.71 4.39
C VAL A 9 -10.66 -12.08 5.04
N SER A 10 -11.50 -12.26 6.06
CA SER A 10 -11.69 -13.53 6.77
C SER A 10 -12.56 -14.49 5.95
N PRO A 11 -12.45 -15.82 6.16
CA PRO A 11 -13.48 -16.75 5.71
C PRO A 11 -14.88 -16.29 6.15
N PRO A 12 -15.89 -16.40 5.27
CA PRO A 12 -17.27 -16.05 5.62
C PRO A 12 -17.80 -16.98 6.73
N PRO A 13 -18.54 -16.46 7.71
CA PRO A 13 -19.05 -17.25 8.82
C PRO A 13 -20.29 -18.09 8.45
N GLY A 14 -20.36 -19.31 9.00
CA GLY A 14 -21.55 -20.16 8.94
C GLY A 14 -22.01 -20.49 7.52
N ALA A 15 -23.32 -20.48 7.29
CA ALA A 15 -23.91 -20.81 5.99
C ALA A 15 -23.49 -19.87 4.84
N GLN A 16 -22.89 -18.71 5.14
CA GLN A 16 -22.36 -17.82 4.10
C GLN A 16 -21.16 -18.43 3.36
N ALA A 17 -20.49 -19.42 3.95
CA ALA A 17 -19.41 -20.17 3.31
C ALA A 17 -19.86 -21.00 2.10
N GLU A 18 -21.15 -21.35 2.04
CA GLU A 18 -21.72 -22.14 0.95
C GLU A 18 -22.01 -21.32 -0.31
N TYR A 19 -21.91 -19.98 -0.23
CA TYR A 19 -22.23 -19.08 -1.33
C TYR A 19 -20.99 -18.40 -1.90
N GLU A 20 -21.00 -18.22 -3.22
CA GLU A 20 -19.92 -17.53 -3.91
C GLU A 20 -19.89 -16.03 -3.54
N ARG A 21 -18.69 -15.53 -3.24
CA ARG A 21 -18.46 -14.12 -2.91
C ARG A 21 -17.78 -13.39 -4.07
N TRP A 22 -18.51 -12.45 -4.65
CA TRP A 22 -17.97 -11.53 -5.66
C TRP A 22 -17.46 -10.24 -5.02
N SER A 23 -16.32 -9.75 -5.48
CA SER A 23 -15.81 -8.44 -5.09
C SER A 23 -15.18 -7.73 -6.28
N LEU A 24 -15.41 -6.43 -6.37
CA LEU A 24 -14.83 -5.58 -7.41
C LEU A 24 -14.07 -4.45 -6.73
N VAL A 25 -12.78 -4.33 -7.04
CA VAL A 25 -11.90 -3.33 -6.43
C VAL A 25 -11.27 -2.48 -7.52
N PHE A 26 -11.51 -1.17 -7.46
CA PHE A 26 -10.90 -0.19 -8.34
C PHE A 26 -9.76 0.54 -7.60
N PHE A 27 -8.52 0.30 -8.05
CA PHE A 27 -7.36 1.02 -7.54
C PHE A 27 -7.12 2.28 -8.36
N THR A 28 -7.41 3.45 -7.79
CA THR A 28 -7.03 4.73 -8.38
C THR A 28 -5.52 4.91 -8.27
N ARG A 29 -4.85 5.24 -9.38
CA ARG A 29 -3.40 5.45 -9.41
C ARG A 29 -3.07 6.85 -9.92
N PRO A 30 -2.01 7.50 -9.38
CA PRO A 30 -1.43 8.68 -10.00
C PRO A 30 -0.93 8.38 -11.42
N THR A 31 -0.83 9.41 -12.25
CA THR A 31 -0.23 9.30 -13.59
C THR A 31 1.20 8.77 -13.51
N SER A 32 1.55 7.85 -14.40
CA SER A 32 2.84 7.14 -14.41
C SER A 32 4.07 8.03 -14.31
N SER A 33 4.05 9.21 -14.95
CA SER A 33 5.15 10.17 -14.99
C SER A 33 5.23 11.10 -13.78
N LYS A 34 4.25 11.07 -12.86
CA LYS A 34 4.27 11.96 -11.69
C LYS A 34 5.31 11.49 -10.69
N VAL A 35 6.17 12.41 -10.26
CA VAL A 35 7.16 12.18 -9.21
C VAL A 35 6.45 12.08 -7.86
N LEU A 36 6.74 11.02 -7.11
CA LEU A 36 6.24 10.82 -5.76
C LEU A 36 7.20 11.45 -4.75
N ARG A 37 6.70 12.44 -4.01
CA ARG A 37 7.42 13.12 -2.93
C ARG A 37 6.50 13.45 -1.76
N ALA A 38 7.07 13.88 -0.64
CA ALA A 38 6.28 14.36 0.49
C ALA A 38 5.65 15.73 0.16
N LEU A 39 4.33 15.85 0.35
CA LEU A 39 3.58 17.09 0.15
C LEU A 39 3.63 17.96 1.42
N VAL A 40 4.84 18.32 1.86
CA VAL A 40 5.08 19.07 3.10
C VAL A 40 4.41 20.45 3.07
N GLU A 41 4.31 21.04 1.90
CA GLU A 41 3.68 22.34 1.65
C GLU A 41 2.16 22.28 1.69
N SER A 42 1.57 21.10 1.45
CA SER A 42 0.10 20.93 1.36
C SER A 42 -0.50 20.32 2.61
N SER A 43 0.30 19.81 3.55
CA SER A 43 -0.20 19.15 4.76
C SER A 43 0.74 19.32 5.95
N PRO A 44 0.30 20.05 7.00
CA PRO A 44 1.08 20.20 8.23
C PRO A 44 1.43 18.86 8.91
N ILE A 45 0.54 17.87 8.79
CA ILE A 45 0.75 16.52 9.33
C ILE A 45 1.89 15.80 8.59
N ILE A 46 1.96 15.94 7.27
CA ILE A 46 3.05 15.37 6.46
C ILE A 46 4.36 16.08 6.80
N ALA A 47 4.35 17.41 6.92
CA ALA A 47 5.52 18.18 7.32
C ALA A 47 6.07 17.73 8.69
N GLU A 48 5.18 17.52 9.68
CA GLU A 48 5.57 17.03 10.99
C GLU A 48 6.15 15.61 10.92
N ALA A 49 5.53 14.71 10.16
CA ALA A 49 5.98 13.33 9.99
C ALA A 49 7.37 13.25 9.33
N VAL A 50 7.63 14.10 8.32
CA VAL A 50 8.95 14.21 7.67
C VAL A 50 10.00 14.70 8.66
N ARG A 51 9.69 15.75 9.44
CA ARG A 51 10.60 16.30 10.46
C ARG A 51 11.00 15.27 11.52
N LYS A 52 10.09 14.33 11.86
CA LYS A 52 10.36 13.23 12.80
C LYS A 52 11.26 12.13 12.23
N GLN A 53 11.57 12.14 10.94
CA GLN A 53 12.40 11.13 10.26
C GLN A 53 13.56 11.76 9.47
N PRO A 54 14.49 12.49 10.12
CA PRO A 54 15.52 13.27 9.43
C PRO A 54 16.51 12.41 8.60
N GLY A 55 16.69 11.13 8.95
CA GLY A 55 17.56 10.21 8.21
C GLY A 55 16.93 9.62 6.95
N ARG A 56 15.68 9.95 6.61
CA ARG A 56 14.95 9.36 5.48
C ARG A 56 14.79 10.38 4.36
N ASN A 57 15.21 9.99 3.15
CA ASN A 57 14.97 10.81 1.97
C ASN A 57 13.55 10.60 1.42
N PHE A 58 12.73 11.65 1.45
CA PHE A 58 11.40 11.70 0.84
C PHE A 58 11.37 12.34 -0.55
N GLU A 59 12.49 12.92 -1.00
CA GLU A 59 12.71 13.53 -2.32
C GLU A 59 13.59 12.58 -3.16
N THR A 60 13.01 11.46 -3.55
CA THR A 60 13.75 10.39 -4.26
C THR A 60 13.81 10.58 -5.77
N GLY A 61 13.07 11.54 -6.32
CA GLY A 61 12.89 11.72 -7.78
C GLY A 61 12.09 10.58 -8.46
N CYS A 62 11.67 9.57 -7.70
CA CYS A 62 11.02 8.38 -8.22
C CYS A 62 9.61 8.69 -8.75
N THR A 63 9.34 8.28 -9.98
CA THR A 63 8.01 8.36 -10.60
C THR A 63 7.04 7.33 -10.01
N ALA A 64 5.74 7.57 -10.18
CA ALA A 64 4.69 6.63 -9.76
C ALA A 64 4.85 5.25 -10.42
N ALA A 65 5.28 5.22 -11.69
CA ALA A 65 5.54 3.98 -12.41
C ALA A 65 6.72 3.20 -11.82
N GLU A 66 7.86 3.86 -11.58
CA GLU A 66 9.05 3.24 -10.99
C GLU A 66 8.77 2.73 -9.57
N TRP A 67 8.04 3.52 -8.77
CA TRP A 67 7.66 3.13 -7.43
C TRP A 67 6.78 1.88 -7.44
N LEU A 68 5.80 1.83 -8.34
CA LEU A 68 4.93 0.67 -8.49
C LEU A 68 5.71 -0.54 -8.98
N ALA A 69 6.57 -0.38 -9.99
CA ALA A 69 7.42 -1.47 -10.49
C ALA A 69 8.29 -2.06 -9.39
N ARG A 70 8.90 -1.21 -8.55
CA ARG A 70 9.68 -1.65 -7.37
C ARG A 70 8.80 -2.41 -6.37
N ARG A 71 7.60 -1.90 -6.07
CA ARG A 71 6.65 -2.58 -5.18
C ARG A 71 6.25 -3.95 -5.72
N VAL A 72 5.97 -4.06 -7.02
CA VAL A 72 5.61 -5.33 -7.66
C VAL A 72 6.78 -6.31 -7.59
N ARG A 73 7.99 -5.87 -7.95
CA ARG A 73 9.20 -6.69 -7.94
C ARG A 73 9.51 -7.24 -6.54
N ASN A 74 9.34 -6.42 -5.51
CA ASN A 74 9.66 -6.80 -4.13
C ASN A 74 8.49 -7.49 -3.40
N ARG A 75 7.40 -7.83 -4.10
CA ARG A 75 6.35 -8.66 -3.49
C ARG A 75 6.92 -10.04 -3.18
N ARG A 76 6.84 -10.44 -1.91
CA ARG A 76 7.28 -11.76 -1.44
C ARG A 76 6.24 -12.84 -1.80
N ILE A 77 6.05 -13.08 -3.09
CA ILE A 77 5.05 -14.04 -3.59
C ILE A 77 5.35 -15.44 -3.05
N ASN A 78 6.64 -15.82 -2.96
CA ASN A 78 7.08 -17.11 -2.44
C ASN A 78 6.71 -17.34 -0.97
N ASN A 79 6.38 -16.30 -0.21
CA ASN A 79 5.96 -16.45 1.19
C ASN A 79 4.49 -16.91 1.30
N ARG A 80 3.70 -16.87 0.21
CA ARG A 80 2.27 -17.23 0.14
C ARG A 80 2.05 -18.74 0.09
N THR A 81 2.37 -19.39 1.20
CA THR A 81 2.23 -20.84 1.38
C THR A 81 0.95 -21.25 2.11
N GLY A 82 0.26 -20.33 2.81
CA GLY A 82 -0.98 -20.64 3.52
C GLY A 82 -1.74 -19.43 4.08
N PRO A 83 -2.89 -19.66 4.72
CA PRO A 83 -3.72 -18.61 5.34
C PRO A 83 -2.97 -17.74 6.36
N GLU A 84 -1.92 -18.26 6.98
CA GLU A 84 -1.10 -17.59 8.01
C GLU A 84 0.05 -16.73 7.43
N THR A 85 0.28 -16.76 6.11
CA THR A 85 1.36 -16.01 5.45
C THR A 85 1.32 -14.50 5.69
N TRP A 86 0.14 -13.92 5.98
CA TRP A 86 -0.01 -12.47 6.10
C TRP A 86 0.93 -11.85 7.14
N ALA A 87 1.30 -12.58 8.19
CA ALA A 87 2.23 -12.10 9.22
C ALA A 87 3.68 -11.91 8.70
N ALA A 88 4.03 -12.55 7.58
CA ALA A 88 5.36 -12.54 6.98
C ALA A 88 5.48 -11.65 5.72
N SER A 89 4.39 -10.94 5.35
CA SER A 89 4.26 -10.13 4.12
C SER A 89 4.60 -8.65 4.31
#